data_AF-A0A161MM20-F1
#
_entry.id   AF-A0A161MM20-F1
#
_cell.length_a   1.000
_cell.length_b   1.000
_cell.length_c   1.000
_cell.angle_alpha   90.00
_cell.angle_beta   90.00
_cell.angle_gamma   90.00
#
_symmetry.space_group_name_H-M   'P 1'
#
loop_
_entity.id
_entity.type
_entity.pdbx_description
1 polymer ?
#
loop_
_entity_poly.entity_id
_entity_poly.type
_entity_poly.pdbx_seq_one_letter_code
_entity_poly.pdbx_strand_id
1 'polypeptide(L)'
;EGEHKIMDYIRYLRSRDDWQPNTRHCLHGLDADLVMLGLCTHELHFSLLREEVKFGRNQKRPTNPEEISFELLHLSLMRDYLDLEFQALKKGLPFPYDLEKIIDDWVLMGF
;
A
#
# COMPACT_ATOMS: atom_id res chain seq x y z
N GLU A 1 2.90 -16.78 -4.41
CA GLU A 1 2.51 -16.27 -5.75
C GLU A 1 3.50 -15.18 -6.20
N GLY A 2 3.19 -14.45 -7.28
CA GLY A 2 4.00 -13.33 -7.78
C GLY A 2 4.15 -12.19 -6.77
N GLU A 3 3.08 -11.82 -6.06
CA GLU A 3 3.10 -10.78 -5.03
C GLU A 3 4.10 -11.09 -3.90
N HIS A 4 4.11 -12.32 -3.37
CA HIS A 4 5.05 -12.72 -2.33
C HIS A 4 6.51 -12.59 -2.79
N LYS A 5 6.83 -12.92 -4.05
CA LYS A 5 8.19 -12.72 -4.60
C LYS A 5 8.57 -11.24 -4.65
N ILE A 6 7.62 -10.35 -4.91
CA ILE A 6 7.83 -8.90 -4.90
C ILE A 6 8.09 -8.44 -3.46
N MET A 7 7.28 -8.89 -2.49
CA MET A 7 7.46 -8.54 -1.08
C MET A 7 8.83 -9.00 -0.56
N ASP A 8 9.22 -10.24 -0.89
CA ASP A 8 10.52 -10.78 -0.51
C ASP A 8 11.67 -10.01 -1.14
N TYR A 9 11.52 -9.55 -2.39
CA TYR A 9 12.50 -8.71 -3.05
C TYR A 9 12.63 -7.34 -2.37
N ILE A 10 11.52 -6.70 -1.97
CA ILE A 10 11.55 -5.43 -1.24
C ILE A 10 12.24 -5.60 0.11
N ARG A 11 11.92 -6.67 0.86
CA ARG A 11 12.59 -6.99 2.12
C ARG A 11 14.09 -7.21 1.93
N TYR A 12 14.48 -7.92 0.87
CA TYR A 12 15.88 -8.10 0.50
C TYR A 12 16.58 -6.76 0.19
N LEU A 13 15.92 -5.84 -0.53
CA LEU A 13 16.48 -4.51 -0.79
C LEU A 13 16.69 -3.73 0.51
N ARG A 14 15.74 -3.78 1.45
CA ARG A 14 15.83 -3.14 2.77
C ARG A 14 16.95 -3.70 3.65
N SER A 15 17.32 -4.97 3.47
CA SER A 15 18.36 -5.60 4.27
C SER A 15 19.78 -5.29 3.80
N ARG A 16 19.95 -4.56 2.69
CA ARG A 16 21.26 -4.20 2.17
C ARG A 16 21.83 -2.97 2.86
N ASP A 17 23.15 -2.93 3.02
CA ASP A 17 23.86 -1.79 3.65
C ASP A 17 23.75 -0.50 2.84
N ASP A 18 23.53 -0.60 1.52
CA ASP A 18 23.37 0.53 0.60
C ASP A 18 21.89 0.91 0.35
N TRP A 19 20.98 0.40 1.17
CA TRP A 19 19.55 0.72 1.04
C TRP A 19 19.30 2.22 1.24
N GLN A 20 18.50 2.78 0.33
CA GLN A 20 18.08 4.18 0.41
C GLN A 20 16.66 4.27 1.00
N PRO A 21 16.48 4.92 2.17
CA PRO A 21 15.17 5.03 2.81
C PRO A 21 14.10 5.77 2.01
N ASN A 22 14.51 6.53 0.99
CA ASN A 22 13.62 7.29 0.11
C ASN A 22 13.43 6.61 -1.26
N THR A 23 13.70 5.30 -1.35
CA THR A 23 13.38 4.53 -2.54
C THR A 23 11.87 4.60 -2.80
N ARG A 24 11.48 4.82 -4.06
CA ARG A 24 10.09 4.99 -4.45
C ARG A 24 9.61 3.74 -5.16
N HIS A 25 8.59 3.11 -4.61
CA HIS A 25 8.00 1.87 -5.12
C HIS A 25 6.69 2.16 -5.85
N CYS A 26 6.52 1.56 -7.02
CA CYS A 26 5.26 1.54 -7.75
C CYS A 26 4.94 0.10 -8.12
N LEU A 27 3.80 -0.41 -7.65
CA LEU A 27 3.33 -1.77 -7.94
C LEU A 27 2.03 -1.70 -8.74
N HIS A 28 1.99 -2.41 -9.86
CA HIS A 28 0.80 -2.48 -10.71
C HIS A 28 -0.02 -3.72 -10.37
N GLY A 29 -1.32 -3.54 -10.13
CA GLY A 29 -2.25 -4.65 -9.93
C GLY A 29 -3.63 -4.21 -9.45
N LEU A 30 -4.62 -5.09 -9.62
CA LEU A 30 -6.02 -4.80 -9.29
C LEU A 30 -6.47 -5.35 -7.95
N ASP A 31 -5.72 -6.29 -7.37
CA ASP A 31 -6.12 -6.96 -6.13
C ASP A 31 -6.04 -6.01 -4.93
N ALA A 32 -7.06 -6.07 -4.07
CA ALA A 32 -7.12 -5.22 -2.88
C ALA A 32 -6.01 -5.58 -1.87
N ASP A 33 -5.58 -6.84 -1.87
CA ASP A 33 -4.53 -7.36 -1.00
C ASP A 33 -3.20 -6.63 -1.22
N LEU A 34 -2.97 -6.07 -2.41
CA LEU A 34 -1.79 -5.25 -2.71
C LEU A 34 -1.71 -3.98 -1.84
N VAL A 35 -2.83 -3.46 -1.35
CA VAL A 35 -2.86 -2.34 -0.39
C VAL A 35 -2.29 -2.81 0.94
N MET A 36 -2.80 -3.93 1.47
CA MET A 36 -2.36 -4.50 2.74
C MET A 36 -0.88 -4.90 2.67
N LEU A 37 -0.50 -5.60 1.61
CA LEU A 37 0.86 -5.99 1.32
C LEU A 37 1.77 -4.75 1.24
N GLY A 38 1.40 -3.74 0.45
CA GLY A 38 2.16 -2.51 0.33
C GLY A 38 2.38 -1.80 1.67
N LEU A 39 1.35 -1.73 2.53
CA LEU A 39 1.45 -1.17 3.88
C LEU A 39 2.41 -1.97 4.78
N CYS A 40 2.34 -3.31 4.75
CA CYS A 40 3.26 -4.19 5.49
C CYS A 40 4.73 -4.08 5.06
N THR A 41 5.05 -3.42 3.94
CA THR A 41 6.46 -3.14 3.62
C THR A 41 7.04 -2.05 4.49
N HIS A 42 6.21 -1.23 5.13
CA HIS A 42 6.57 0.00 5.83
C HIS A 42 7.37 1.00 4.98
N GLU A 43 7.40 0.86 3.65
CA GLU A 43 8.04 1.84 2.76
C GLU A 43 7.25 3.15 2.74
N LEU A 44 7.96 4.27 2.91
CA LEU A 44 7.34 5.59 2.98
C LEU A 44 6.75 6.01 1.63
N HIS A 45 7.49 5.77 0.54
CA HIS A 45 7.12 6.20 -0.81
C HIS A 45 6.64 5.01 -1.63
N PHE A 46 5.42 4.54 -1.35
CA PHE A 46 4.80 3.44 -2.07
C PHE A 46 3.51 3.88 -2.75
N SER A 47 3.38 3.56 -4.04
CA SER A 47 2.16 3.76 -4.82
C SER A 47 1.70 2.49 -5.51
N LEU A 48 0.39 2.38 -5.72
CA LEU A 48 -0.24 1.34 -6.51
C LEU A 48 -0.79 1.94 -7.81
N LEU A 49 -0.37 1.42 -8.95
CA LEU A 49 -0.94 1.74 -10.25
C LEU A 49 -2.05 0.75 -10.54
N ARG A 50 -3.28 1.23 -10.77
CA ARG A 50 -4.46 0.38 -10.97
C ARG A 50 -5.22 0.85 -12.20
N GLU A 51 -5.80 -0.07 -12.95
CA GLU A 51 -6.74 0.30 -14.01
C GLU A 51 -8.02 0.86 -13.36
N GLU A 52 -8.59 1.91 -13.94
CA GLU A 52 -9.85 2.50 -13.49
C GLU A 52 -10.97 1.45 -13.55
N VAL A 53 -11.56 1.13 -12.40
CA VAL A 53 -12.69 0.21 -12.32
C VAL A 53 -13.98 1.00 -12.43
N LYS A 54 -14.60 0.95 -13.61
CA LYS A 54 -15.87 1.63 -13.86
C LYS A 54 -17.06 0.74 -13.47
N PHE A 55 -17.85 1.20 -12.50
CA PHE A 55 -19.04 0.49 -12.02
C PHE A 55 -20.26 0.75 -12.93
N GLY A 56 -20.86 -0.30 -13.50
CA GLY A 56 -22.08 -0.19 -14.32
C GLY A 56 -22.39 -1.45 -15.14
N ARG A 57 -23.67 -1.66 -15.49
CA ARG A 57 -24.08 -2.77 -16.39
C ARG A 57 -23.76 -2.38 -17.84
N ASN A 58 -22.93 -3.18 -18.51
CA ASN A 58 -22.51 -3.07 -19.94
C ASN A 58 -21.33 -2.14 -20.27
N GLN A 59 -20.26 -2.15 -19.49
CA GLN A 59 -19.00 -1.54 -19.95
C GLN A 59 -18.14 -2.52 -20.74
N LYS A 60 -17.80 -2.15 -21.98
CA LYS A 60 -16.77 -2.84 -22.75
C LYS A 60 -15.42 -2.47 -22.17
N ARG A 61 -14.58 -3.48 -21.87
CA ARG A 61 -13.17 -3.22 -21.57
C ARG A 61 -12.52 -2.63 -22.83
N PRO A 62 -11.81 -1.50 -22.72
CA PRO A 62 -11.07 -0.94 -23.85
C PRO A 62 -10.08 -1.97 -24.36
N THR A 63 -10.03 -2.13 -25.68
CA THR A 63 -9.09 -3.04 -26.36
C THR A 63 -7.82 -2.32 -26.79
N ASN A 64 -7.88 -0.98 -26.91
CA ASN A 64 -6.74 -0.14 -27.19
C ASN A 64 -6.05 0.24 -25.86
N PRO A 65 -4.76 -0.08 -25.66
CA PRO A 65 -4.04 0.31 -24.45
C PRO A 65 -4.06 1.81 -24.13
N GLU A 66 -4.13 2.67 -25.16
CA GLU A 66 -4.18 4.13 -25.00
C GLU A 66 -5.50 4.65 -24.40
N GLU A 67 -6.57 3.83 -24.46
CA GLU A 67 -7.89 4.16 -23.90
C GLU A 67 -8.03 3.68 -22.44
N ILE A 68 -7.04 2.97 -21.90
CA ILE A 68 -7.05 2.50 -20.53
C ILE A 68 -6.70 3.66 -19.60
N SER A 69 -7.66 4.06 -18.77
CA SER A 69 -7.41 4.97 -17.66
C SER A 69 -6.73 4.22 -16.51
N PHE A 70 -5.74 4.86 -15.89
CA PHE A 70 -5.11 4.37 -14.68
C PHE A 70 -5.27 5.35 -13.53
N GLU A 71 -5.40 4.81 -12.34
CA GLU A 71 -5.40 5.54 -11.07
C GLU A 71 -4.10 5.22 -10.32
N LEU A 72 -3.52 6.26 -9.70
CA LEU A 72 -2.34 6.11 -8.85
C LEU A 72 -2.76 6.30 -7.39
N LEU A 73 -2.82 5.20 -6.64
CA LEU A 73 -3.13 5.21 -5.21
C LEU A 73 -1.83 5.40 -4.42
N HIS A 74 -1.77 6.46 -3.61
CA HIS A 74 -0.61 6.75 -2.77
C HIS A 74 -0.78 6.17 -1.37
N LEU A 75 0.03 5.15 -1.04
CA LEU A 75 0.00 4.56 0.30
C LEU A 75 0.60 5.52 1.35
N SER A 76 1.49 6.43 0.95
CA SER A 76 1.98 7.50 1.84
C SER A 76 0.83 8.31 2.43
N LEU A 77 -0.11 8.73 1.59
CA LEU A 77 -1.28 9.50 2.03
C LEU A 77 -2.24 8.62 2.86
N MET A 78 -2.41 7.35 2.49
CA MET A 78 -3.21 6.41 3.29
C MET A 78 -2.65 6.24 4.70
N ARG A 79 -1.33 6.20 4.87
CA ARG A 79 -0.68 6.13 6.19
C ARG A 79 -0.95 7.37 7.02
N ASP A 80 -0.93 8.56 6.41
CA ASP A 80 -1.30 9.81 7.08
C ASP A 80 -2.76 9.77 7.56
N TYR A 81 -3.68 9.25 6.73
CA TYR A 81 -5.08 9.05 7.12
C TYR A 81 -5.23 8.04 8.26
N LEU A 82 -4.47 6.94 8.26
CA LEU A 82 -4.47 5.99 9.37
C LEU A 82 -3.92 6.61 10.67
N ASP A 83 -2.85 7.42 10.60
CA ASP A 83 -2.36 8.12 11.80
C ASP A 83 -3.41 9.09 12.34
N LEU A 84 -4.10 9.82 11.46
CA LEU A 84 -5.17 10.74 11.85
C LEU A 84 -6.36 10.01 12.50
N GLU A 85 -6.74 8.85 11.98
CA GLU A 85 -7.84 8.03 12.51
C GLU A 85 -7.50 7.51 13.91
N PHE A 86 -6.28 7.01 14.10
CA PHE A 86 -5.86 6.35 15.35
C PHE A 86 -5.14 7.27 16.35
N GLN A 87 -4.95 8.55 16.04
CA GLN A 87 -4.25 9.49 16.92
C GLN A 87 -4.85 9.59 18.33
N ALA A 88 -6.14 9.31 18.50
CA ALA A 88 -6.79 9.33 19.80
C ALA A 88 -6.19 8.29 20.77
N LEU A 89 -5.67 7.18 20.25
CA LEU A 89 -5.01 6.13 21.03
C LEU A 89 -3.76 6.65 21.76
N LYS A 90 -3.11 7.73 21.26
CA LYS A 90 -1.95 8.37 21.92
C LYS A 90 -2.21 8.72 23.39
N LYS A 91 -3.47 8.97 23.77
CA LYS A 91 -3.87 9.30 25.16
C LYS A 91 -4.31 8.10 25.99
N GLY A 92 -4.64 6.98 25.36
CA GLY A 92 -5.27 5.83 26.01
C GLY A 92 -4.38 4.59 26.11
N LEU A 93 -3.31 4.52 25.33
CA LEU A 93 -2.41 3.36 25.34
C LEU A 93 -1.52 3.35 26.60
N PRO A 94 -1.31 2.18 27.22
CA PRO A 94 -0.37 2.03 28.33
C PRO A 94 1.10 2.02 27.89
N PHE A 95 1.35 2.16 26.57
CA PHE A 95 2.67 2.16 25.94
C PHE A 95 2.74 3.25 24.87
N PRO A 96 3.95 3.62 24.39
CA PRO A 96 4.12 4.64 23.36
C PRO A 96 3.37 4.28 22.07
N TYR A 97 2.67 5.26 21.51
CA TYR A 97 2.05 5.15 20.20
C TYR A 97 3.11 5.03 19.10
N ASP A 98 2.93 4.09 18.19
CA ASP A 98 3.81 3.82 17.07
C ASP A 98 2.94 3.48 15.85
N LEU A 99 3.00 4.35 14.83
CA LEU A 99 2.16 4.20 13.63
C LEU A 99 2.44 2.88 12.91
N GLU A 100 3.68 2.41 12.87
CA GLU A 100 4.02 1.18 12.15
C GLU A 100 3.33 -0.03 12.78
N LYS A 101 3.26 -0.06 14.12
CA LYS A 101 2.55 -1.12 14.86
C LYS A 101 1.04 -1.03 14.69
N ILE A 102 0.49 0.19 14.65
CA ILE A 102 -0.93 0.40 14.34
C ILE A 102 -1.25 -0.09 12.93
N ILE A 103 -0.37 0.16 11.96
CA ILE A 103 -0.52 -0.36 10.59
C ILE A 103 -0.49 -1.89 10.60
N ASP A 104 0.44 -2.52 11.32
CA ASP A 104 0.49 -3.99 11.45
C ASP A 104 -0.81 -4.57 12.01
N ASP A 105 -1.33 -3.99 13.09
CA ASP A 105 -2.60 -4.39 13.69
C ASP A 105 -3.79 -4.12 12.76
N TRP A 106 -3.77 -3.01 12.02
CA TRP A 106 -4.80 -2.67 11.04
C TRP A 106 -4.83 -3.65 9.87
N VAL A 107 -3.65 -4.03 9.37
CA VAL A 107 -3.54 -5.06 8.34
C VAL A 107 -4.04 -6.41 8.89
N LEU A 108 -3.68 -6.76 10.13
CA LEU A 108 -4.20 -7.97 10.78
C LEU A 108 -5.73 -7.99 10.87
N MET A 109 -6.38 -6.85 11.15
CA MET A 109 -7.84 -6.75 11.17
C MET A 109 -8.48 -6.83 9.77
N GLY A 110 -7.73 -6.52 8.72
CA GLY A 110 -8.20 -6.54 7.33
C GLY A 110 -8.15 -7.91 6.66
N PHE A 111 -7.44 -8.87 7.25
CA PHE A 111 -7.38 -10.28 6.84
C PHE A 111 -8.37 -11.15 7.64
#